data_AF-H1VKY1-F1
#
_entry.id   AF-H1VKY1-F1
#
_cell.length_a   1.000
_cell.length_b   1.000
_cell.length_c   1.000
_cell.angle_alpha   90.00
_cell.angle_beta   90.00
_cell.angle_gamma   90.00
#
_symmetry.space_group_name_H-M   'P 1'
#
loop_
_entity.id
_entity.type
_entity.pdbx_description
1 polymer ?
#
loop_
_entity_poly.entity_id
_entity_poly.type
_entity_poly.pdbx_seq_one_letter_code
_entity_poly.pdbx_strand_id
1 'polypeptide(L)'
;MVTTLASAASAALLLAGSLPAVSAQYYKIDSTESIKASAKTLAYDLMTQYKGNQSGEIPGILPGPPTEHKGDYYWWEGGAMMGTYIDYWKLTGDSTYNDLIMEGMLHQTGPNADYMPPNHTASLGNDDQGFWGMSAMLAAENKFPNPPENKPQWLALAQAVWTTQASPDRHDETCNGGLRWQVPFSNAGYNYKNSTIQTDTRQNLFRHV
;
A
#
# COMPACT_ATOMS: atom_id res chain seq x y z
N MET A 1 60.26 -17.74 31.47
CA MET A 1 59.81 -16.83 30.39
C MET A 1 58.33 -17.07 30.06
N VAL A 2 57.43 -17.04 31.06
CA VAL A 2 55.99 -17.39 30.88
C VAL A 2 55.04 -16.42 31.62
N THR A 3 55.54 -15.54 32.49
CA THR A 3 54.70 -14.72 33.38
C THR A 3 54.30 -13.34 32.84
N THR A 4 54.85 -12.88 31.71
CA THR A 4 54.56 -11.55 31.15
C THR A 4 53.44 -11.53 30.10
N LEU A 5 53.08 -12.68 29.52
CA LEU A 5 52.03 -12.76 28.49
C LEU A 5 50.60 -12.72 29.04
N ALA A 6 50.39 -13.22 30.27
CA ALA A 6 49.06 -13.28 30.88
C ALA A 6 48.49 -11.91 31.27
N SER A 7 49.36 -10.93 31.62
CA SER A 7 48.92 -9.60 32.07
C SER A 7 48.51 -8.69 30.91
N ALA A 8 49.11 -8.86 29.73
CA ALA A 8 48.74 -8.12 28.53
C ALA A 8 47.37 -8.55 27.96
N ALA A 9 47.02 -9.84 28.08
CA ALA A 9 45.74 -10.38 27.61
C ALA A 9 44.55 -9.83 28.41
N SER A 10 44.70 -9.69 29.74
CA SER A 10 43.63 -9.19 30.61
C SER A 10 43.35 -7.69 30.42
N ALA A 11 44.37 -6.89 30.12
CA ALA A 11 44.20 -5.47 29.80
C ALA A 11 43.49 -5.26 28.46
N ALA A 12 43.77 -6.10 27.46
CA ALA A 12 43.13 -6.03 26.15
C ALA A 12 41.62 -6.38 26.19
N LEU A 13 41.19 -7.32 27.04
CA LEU A 13 39.76 -7.65 27.20
C LEU A 13 38.96 -6.55 27.92
N LEU A 14 39.57 -5.82 28.86
CA LEU A 14 38.91 -4.70 29.56
C LEU A 14 38.75 -3.46 28.66
N LEU A 15 39.65 -3.26 27.71
CA LEU A 15 39.53 -2.22 26.67
C LEU A 15 38.49 -2.57 25.58
N ALA A 16 38.25 -3.86 25.31
CA ALA A 16 37.20 -4.28 24.38
C ALA A 16 35.78 -4.14 24.97
N GLY A 17 35.63 -4.25 26.30
CA GLY A 17 34.35 -4.09 27.00
C GLY A 17 33.93 -2.64 27.29
N SER A 18 34.80 -1.67 26.98
CA SER A 18 34.54 -0.23 27.18
C SER A 18 34.31 0.53 25.88
N LEU A 19 34.31 -0.15 24.74
CA LEU A 19 33.74 0.39 23.51
C LEU A 19 32.23 0.58 23.76
N PRO A 20 31.66 1.78 23.55
CA PRO A 20 30.22 1.92 23.60
C PRO A 20 29.65 0.87 22.65
N ALA A 21 28.73 0.03 23.16
CA ALA A 21 27.94 -0.82 22.29
C ALA A 21 27.40 0.10 21.20
N VAL A 22 27.91 -0.02 19.98
CA VAL A 22 27.37 0.71 18.84
C VAL A 22 25.97 0.15 18.71
N SER A 23 25.00 0.87 19.29
CA SER A 23 23.61 0.63 19.01
C SER A 23 23.47 1.00 17.54
N ALA A 24 23.56 0.01 16.66
CA ALA A 24 23.47 0.15 15.21
C ALA A 24 22.04 0.51 14.77
N GLN A 25 21.25 1.11 15.66
CA GLN A 25 19.86 1.44 15.43
C GLN A 25 19.78 2.79 14.73
N TYR A 26 19.60 2.75 13.41
CA TYR A 26 19.47 3.94 12.55
C TYR A 26 18.20 4.74 12.88
N TYR A 27 17.08 4.04 13.10
CA TYR A 27 15.80 4.64 13.45
C TYR A 27 15.59 4.73 14.97
N LYS A 28 15.02 5.83 15.45
CA LYS A 28 14.65 6.03 16.85
C LYS A 28 13.13 6.09 16.98
N ILE A 29 12.57 5.41 17.96
CA ILE A 29 11.11 5.29 18.18
C ILE A 29 10.71 5.46 19.65
N ASP A 30 11.57 6.11 20.43
CA ASP A 30 11.46 6.31 21.88
C ASP A 30 10.66 7.56 22.29
N SER A 31 10.32 8.42 21.32
CA SER A 31 9.51 9.62 21.51
C SER A 31 8.64 9.88 20.28
N THR A 32 7.58 10.65 20.43
CA THR A 32 6.72 11.04 19.29
C THR A 32 7.54 11.72 18.18
N GLU A 33 8.47 12.59 18.55
CA GLU A 33 9.33 13.33 17.63
C GLU A 33 10.27 12.39 16.88
N SER A 34 10.89 11.43 17.59
CA SER A 34 11.79 10.45 16.96
C SER A 34 11.03 9.48 16.07
N ILE A 35 9.82 9.04 16.45
CA ILE A 35 8.94 8.22 15.61
C ILE A 35 8.61 8.97 14.31
N LYS A 36 8.19 10.23 14.39
CA LYS A 36 7.87 11.04 13.20
C LYS A 36 9.09 11.27 12.31
N ALA A 37 10.26 11.50 12.89
CA ALA A 37 11.51 11.64 12.15
C ALA A 37 11.87 10.33 11.40
N SER A 38 11.77 9.18 12.08
CA SER A 38 12.00 7.87 11.46
C SER A 38 10.98 7.56 10.37
N ALA A 39 9.70 7.85 10.61
CA ALA A 39 8.63 7.68 9.62
C ALA A 39 8.85 8.54 8.37
N LYS A 40 9.34 9.77 8.54
CA LYS A 40 9.67 10.66 7.42
C LYS A 40 10.78 10.09 6.54
N THR A 41 11.83 9.54 7.14
CA THR A 41 12.91 8.89 6.38
C THR A 41 12.42 7.64 5.66
N LEU A 42 11.62 6.80 6.33
CA LEU A 42 11.02 5.61 5.69
C LEU A 42 10.07 5.97 4.54
N ALA A 43 9.27 7.03 4.69
CA ALA A 43 8.43 7.55 3.63
C ALA A 43 9.26 8.06 2.45
N TYR A 44 10.38 8.74 2.70
CA TYR A 44 11.31 9.11 1.62
C TYR A 44 11.88 7.88 0.91
N ASP A 45 12.39 6.90 1.67
CA ASP A 45 12.99 5.67 1.11
C ASP A 45 11.99 4.88 0.26
N LEU A 46 10.75 4.73 0.71
CA LEU A 46 9.71 4.08 -0.07
C LEU A 46 9.38 4.88 -1.35
N MET A 47 9.33 6.21 -1.29
CA MET A 47 9.05 7.04 -2.46
C MET A 47 10.15 6.92 -3.52
N THR A 48 11.38 6.54 -3.15
CA THR A 48 12.43 6.26 -4.15
C THR A 48 12.10 5.10 -5.09
N GLN A 49 11.20 4.19 -4.69
CA GLN A 49 10.73 3.08 -5.52
C GLN A 49 9.67 3.51 -6.54
N TYR A 50 8.97 4.61 -6.27
CA TYR A 50 7.92 5.12 -7.13
C TYR A 50 8.45 6.01 -8.25
N LYS A 51 8.01 5.73 -9.47
CA LYS A 51 8.40 6.48 -10.68
C LYS A 51 7.24 7.19 -11.35
N GLY A 52 5.99 6.94 -10.93
CA GLY A 52 4.79 7.41 -11.62
C GLY A 52 4.62 8.93 -11.70
N ASN A 53 5.37 9.73 -10.93
CA ASN A 53 5.39 11.19 -11.05
C ASN A 53 6.43 11.72 -12.05
N GLN A 54 7.18 10.85 -12.73
CA GLN A 54 8.18 11.23 -13.72
C GLN A 54 7.57 11.29 -15.12
N SER A 55 8.16 12.11 -15.99
CA SER A 55 7.68 12.26 -17.37
C SER A 55 7.75 10.94 -18.14
N GLY A 56 6.61 10.50 -18.68
CA GLY A 56 6.50 9.26 -19.46
C GLY A 56 6.13 8.03 -18.63
N GLU A 57 6.07 8.16 -17.31
CA GLU A 57 5.63 7.09 -16.40
C GLU A 57 4.11 7.16 -16.14
N ILE A 58 3.59 6.13 -15.48
CA ILE A 58 2.16 5.99 -15.17
C ILE A 58 1.93 6.28 -13.68
N PRO A 59 1.19 7.35 -13.32
CA PRO A 59 0.87 7.63 -11.93
C PRO A 59 0.07 6.50 -11.27
N GLY A 60 0.35 6.26 -9.98
CA GLY A 60 -0.39 5.32 -9.14
C GLY A 60 0.16 3.89 -9.13
N ILE A 61 1.13 3.55 -9.98
CA ILE A 61 1.73 2.20 -9.99
C ILE A 61 3.22 2.23 -9.66
N LEU A 62 3.67 1.18 -8.97
CA LEU A 62 5.09 0.85 -8.83
C LEU A 62 5.60 0.17 -10.12
N PRO A 63 6.94 0.09 -10.32
CA PRO A 63 7.51 -0.58 -11.49
C PRO A 63 7.00 -2.02 -11.65
N GLY A 64 6.33 -2.31 -12.76
CA GLY A 64 5.68 -3.59 -13.03
C GLY A 64 4.70 -3.53 -14.20
N PRO A 65 3.98 -4.63 -14.50
CA PRO A 65 4.03 -5.91 -13.79
C PRO A 65 5.21 -6.81 -14.19
N PRO A 66 5.54 -7.83 -13.38
CA PRO A 66 6.57 -8.83 -13.71
C PRO A 66 6.29 -9.58 -15.01
N THR A 67 5.02 -9.81 -15.33
CA THR A 67 4.57 -10.48 -16.56
C THR A 67 4.97 -9.72 -17.83
N GLU A 68 5.23 -8.42 -17.72
CA GLU A 68 5.67 -7.55 -18.81
C GLU A 68 7.15 -7.16 -18.70
N HIS A 69 7.89 -7.74 -17.73
CA HIS A 69 9.30 -7.43 -17.47
C HIS A 69 9.55 -5.94 -17.15
N LYS A 70 8.57 -5.27 -16.54
CA LYS A 70 8.61 -3.83 -16.21
C LYS A 70 8.99 -3.54 -14.75
N GLY A 71 9.17 -4.59 -13.94
CA GLY A 71 9.49 -4.52 -12.51
C GLY A 71 8.80 -5.63 -11.72
N ASP A 72 8.82 -5.52 -10.40
CA ASP A 72 8.46 -6.63 -9.50
C ASP A 72 7.02 -6.58 -8.96
N TYR A 73 6.31 -5.47 -9.20
CA TYR A 73 5.08 -5.16 -8.46
C TYR A 73 3.82 -5.28 -9.32
N TYR A 74 2.74 -5.79 -8.74
CA TYR A 74 1.43 -5.82 -9.41
C TYR A 74 0.64 -4.54 -9.16
N TRP A 75 -0.40 -4.30 -9.96
CA TRP A 75 -1.19 -3.07 -9.94
C TRP A 75 -1.81 -2.74 -8.56
N TRP A 76 -2.34 -3.75 -7.85
CA TRP A 76 -2.95 -3.56 -6.54
C TRP A 76 -1.97 -3.01 -5.49
N GLU A 77 -0.68 -3.31 -5.63
CA GLU A 77 0.36 -2.86 -4.69
C GLU A 77 0.60 -1.35 -4.81
N GLY A 78 0.35 -0.77 -5.98
CA GLY A 78 0.24 0.68 -6.16
C GLY A 78 -0.88 1.26 -5.29
N GLY A 79 -2.06 0.63 -5.28
CA GLY A 79 -3.19 1.02 -4.43
C GLY A 79 -2.84 0.95 -2.94
N ALA A 80 -2.22 -0.15 -2.51
CA ALA A 80 -1.74 -0.31 -1.14
C ALA A 80 -0.70 0.76 -0.75
N MET A 81 0.21 1.12 -1.65
CA MET A 81 1.15 2.22 -1.45
C MET A 81 0.40 3.54 -1.25
N MET A 82 -0.58 3.86 -2.09
CA MET A 82 -1.36 5.11 -1.94
C MET A 82 -2.04 5.21 -0.57
N GLY A 83 -2.72 4.13 -0.13
CA GLY A 83 -3.32 4.05 1.20
C GLY A 83 -2.31 4.26 2.34
N THR A 84 -1.11 3.67 2.19
CA THR A 84 -0.02 3.84 3.17
C THR A 84 0.38 5.31 3.34
N TYR A 85 0.46 6.08 2.25
CA TYR A 85 0.82 7.50 2.35
C TYR A 85 -0.32 8.38 2.87
N ILE A 86 -1.58 8.01 2.64
CA ILE A 86 -2.73 8.68 3.27
C ILE A 86 -2.64 8.54 4.79
N ASP A 87 -2.37 7.34 5.30
CA ASP A 87 -2.18 7.13 6.74
C ASP A 87 -0.92 7.80 7.27
N TYR A 88 0.19 7.75 6.53
CA TYR A 88 1.41 8.49 6.89
C TYR A 88 1.12 9.98 7.11
N TRP A 89 0.42 10.63 6.17
CA TRP A 89 0.03 12.03 6.30
C TRP A 89 -0.84 12.23 7.54
N LYS A 90 -1.84 11.38 7.74
CA LYS A 90 -2.75 11.46 8.89
C LYS A 90 -2.03 11.34 10.23
N LEU A 91 -1.10 10.39 10.34
CA LEU A 91 -0.41 10.02 11.58
C LEU A 91 0.72 10.98 11.92
N THR A 92 1.39 11.55 10.92
CA THR A 92 2.57 12.41 11.13
C THR A 92 2.25 13.90 11.01
N GLY A 93 1.28 14.26 10.17
CA GLY A 93 0.99 15.63 9.73
C GLY A 93 1.86 16.11 8.56
N ASP A 94 2.75 15.27 8.03
CA ASP A 94 3.60 15.62 6.89
C ASP A 94 2.83 15.46 5.57
N SER A 95 2.56 16.57 4.88
CA SER A 95 1.80 16.63 3.62
C SER A 95 2.67 16.60 2.37
N THR A 96 3.97 16.31 2.49
CA THR A 96 4.94 16.40 1.38
C THR A 96 4.52 15.64 0.12
N TYR A 97 3.80 14.51 0.28
CA TYR A 97 3.47 13.62 -0.83
C TYR A 97 1.99 13.70 -1.27
N ASN A 98 1.15 14.51 -0.63
CA ASN A 98 -0.31 14.45 -0.82
C ASN A 98 -0.74 14.63 -2.27
N ASP A 99 -0.17 15.60 -2.98
CA ASP A 99 -0.54 15.87 -4.38
C ASP A 99 -0.18 14.69 -5.31
N LEU A 100 0.97 14.05 -5.07
CA LEU A 100 1.43 12.87 -5.82
C LEU A 100 0.51 11.67 -5.58
N ILE A 101 0.08 11.47 -4.33
CA ILE A 101 -0.83 10.38 -3.96
C ILE A 101 -2.23 10.62 -4.55
N MET A 102 -2.72 11.87 -4.51
CA MET A 102 -3.97 12.25 -5.15
C MET A 102 -3.94 11.97 -6.66
N GLU A 103 -2.86 12.39 -7.34
CA GLU A 103 -2.67 12.12 -8.76
C GLU A 103 -2.67 10.61 -9.06
N GLY A 104 -1.92 9.83 -8.29
CA GLY A 104 -1.82 8.38 -8.47
C GLY A 104 -3.17 7.68 -8.31
N MET A 105 -3.94 8.02 -7.27
CA MET A 105 -5.27 7.46 -7.06
C MET A 105 -6.25 7.84 -8.17
N LEU A 106 -6.27 9.11 -8.57
CA LEU A 106 -7.18 9.59 -9.62
C LEU A 106 -6.83 9.06 -11.02
N HIS A 107 -5.57 8.69 -11.27
CA HIS A 107 -5.15 8.10 -12.53
C HIS A 107 -5.70 6.68 -12.73
N GLN A 108 -5.89 5.93 -11.64
CA GLN A 108 -6.19 4.50 -11.69
C GLN A 108 -7.69 4.18 -11.61
N THR A 109 -8.57 5.18 -11.58
CA THR A 109 -10.02 4.99 -11.36
C THR A 109 -10.74 4.28 -12.50
N GLY A 110 -10.14 4.21 -13.69
CA GLY A 110 -10.80 3.73 -14.90
C GLY A 110 -11.88 4.70 -15.43
N PRO A 111 -12.48 4.39 -16.60
CA PRO A 111 -13.43 5.27 -17.28
C PRO A 111 -14.76 5.42 -16.53
N ASN A 112 -15.12 4.45 -15.69
CA ASN A 112 -16.37 4.43 -14.92
C ASN A 112 -16.20 4.90 -13.47
N ALA A 113 -14.99 5.31 -13.08
CA ALA A 113 -14.66 5.69 -11.71
C ALA A 113 -14.97 4.59 -10.67
N ASP A 114 -14.57 3.36 -10.98
CA ASP A 114 -14.85 2.14 -10.19
C ASP A 114 -13.58 1.33 -9.87
N TYR A 115 -12.39 1.86 -10.20
CA TYR A 115 -11.11 1.15 -10.14
C TYR A 115 -11.10 -0.15 -10.95
N MET A 116 -11.77 -0.16 -12.11
CA MET A 116 -11.66 -1.23 -13.11
C MET A 116 -11.06 -0.69 -14.43
N PRO A 117 -9.83 -0.14 -14.42
CA PRO A 117 -9.21 0.34 -15.65
C PRO A 117 -8.99 -0.82 -16.65
N PRO A 118 -9.43 -0.67 -17.92
CA PRO A 118 -9.40 -1.77 -18.88
C PRO A 118 -7.99 -2.25 -19.24
N ASN A 119 -6.97 -1.41 -19.06
CA ASN A 119 -5.57 -1.80 -19.26
C ASN A 119 -5.08 -2.84 -18.25
N HIS A 120 -5.79 -3.02 -17.13
CA HIS A 120 -5.44 -3.96 -16.06
C HIS A 120 -6.41 -5.14 -15.95
N THR A 121 -7.24 -5.42 -16.98
CA THR A 121 -8.22 -6.53 -16.96
C THR A 121 -7.57 -7.89 -16.68
N ALA A 122 -6.36 -8.13 -17.18
CA ALA A 122 -5.64 -9.39 -16.98
C ALA A 122 -5.25 -9.65 -15.50
N SER A 123 -5.19 -8.59 -14.69
CA SER A 123 -4.88 -8.63 -13.26
C SER A 123 -6.05 -8.17 -12.39
N LEU A 124 -7.28 -8.17 -12.91
CA LEU A 124 -8.43 -7.62 -12.19
C LEU A 124 -9.10 -8.66 -11.29
N GLY A 125 -8.52 -8.89 -10.12
CA GLY A 125 -9.17 -9.55 -8.99
C GLY A 125 -10.10 -8.62 -8.21
N ASN A 126 -11.03 -9.21 -7.45
CA ASN A 126 -11.85 -8.46 -6.52
C ASN A 126 -11.01 -7.88 -5.36
N ASP A 127 -9.97 -8.60 -4.95
CA ASP A 127 -8.93 -8.12 -4.03
C ASP A 127 -8.15 -6.96 -4.62
N ASP A 128 -7.67 -7.07 -5.87
CA ASP A 128 -6.96 -5.97 -6.55
C ASP A 128 -7.80 -4.68 -6.56
N GLN A 129 -9.06 -4.77 -7.01
CA GLN A 129 -10.00 -3.66 -6.99
C GLN A 129 -10.28 -3.18 -5.55
N GLY A 130 -10.38 -4.13 -4.61
CA GLY A 130 -10.65 -3.89 -3.20
C GLY A 130 -9.60 -3.00 -2.54
N PHE A 131 -8.31 -3.24 -2.77
CA PHE A 131 -7.23 -2.41 -2.21
C PHE A 131 -7.31 -0.94 -2.63
N TRP A 132 -7.69 -0.67 -3.87
CA TRP A 132 -7.94 0.70 -4.34
C TRP A 132 -9.19 1.33 -3.70
N GLY A 133 -10.28 0.56 -3.60
CA GLY A 133 -11.49 0.98 -2.91
C GLY A 133 -11.25 1.27 -1.42
N MET A 134 -10.46 0.44 -0.74
CA MET A 134 -10.07 0.65 0.65
C MET A 134 -9.21 1.89 0.82
N SER A 135 -8.28 2.16 -0.10
CA SER A 135 -7.47 3.39 -0.05
C SER A 135 -8.33 4.64 -0.26
N ALA A 136 -9.33 4.58 -1.14
CA ALA A 136 -10.30 5.65 -1.32
C ALA A 136 -11.20 5.84 -0.07
N MET A 137 -11.63 4.74 0.57
CA MET A 137 -12.37 4.83 1.83
C MET A 137 -11.50 5.47 2.93
N LEU A 138 -10.24 5.07 3.04
CA LEU A 138 -9.28 5.62 3.99
C LEU A 138 -9.06 7.12 3.77
N ALA A 139 -8.98 7.57 2.51
CA ALA A 139 -8.91 8.99 2.18
C ALA A 139 -10.12 9.77 2.71
N ALA A 140 -11.33 9.22 2.57
CA ALA A 140 -12.55 9.82 3.10
C ALA A 140 -12.56 9.86 4.64
N GLU A 141 -12.21 8.75 5.30
CA GLU A 141 -12.17 8.62 6.77
C GLU A 141 -11.16 9.59 7.39
N ASN A 142 -9.99 9.72 6.77
CA ASN A 142 -8.91 10.56 7.26
C ASN A 142 -9.06 12.04 6.91
N LYS A 143 -10.09 12.41 6.12
CA LYS A 143 -10.28 13.75 5.55
C LYS A 143 -9.09 14.20 4.72
N PHE A 144 -8.53 13.28 3.93
CA PHE A 144 -7.51 13.60 2.94
C PHE A 144 -8.05 14.69 1.99
N PRO A 145 -7.21 15.61 1.47
CA PRO A 145 -7.69 16.68 0.59
C PRO A 145 -8.58 16.16 -0.54
N ASN A 146 -9.71 16.83 -0.77
CA ASN A 146 -10.65 16.41 -1.79
C ASN A 146 -10.05 16.59 -3.19
N PRO A 147 -10.36 15.68 -4.14
CA PRO A 147 -10.09 15.90 -5.55
C PRO A 147 -10.79 17.17 -6.06
N PRO A 148 -10.31 17.76 -7.17
CA PRO A 148 -11.03 18.82 -7.87
C PRO A 148 -12.51 18.46 -8.11
N GLU A 149 -13.40 19.46 -8.13
CA GLU A 149 -14.86 19.24 -8.21
C GLU A 149 -15.30 18.44 -9.46
N ASN A 150 -14.52 18.49 -10.54
CA ASN A 150 -14.77 17.76 -11.78
C ASN A 150 -14.16 16.34 -11.80
N LYS A 151 -13.64 15.84 -10.67
CA LYS A 151 -13.05 14.51 -10.51
C LYS A 151 -13.86 13.66 -9.52
N PRO A 152 -13.82 12.32 -9.65
CA PRO A 152 -14.45 11.42 -8.69
C PRO A 152 -13.96 11.69 -7.27
N GLN A 153 -14.88 11.69 -6.31
CA GLN A 153 -14.59 11.96 -4.90
C GLN A 153 -14.28 10.64 -4.15
N TRP A 154 -13.51 10.72 -3.06
CA TRP A 154 -13.01 9.54 -2.33
C TRP A 154 -14.11 8.57 -1.88
N LEU A 155 -15.16 9.08 -1.24
CA LEU A 155 -16.28 8.25 -0.81
C LEU A 155 -17.04 7.65 -2.01
N ALA A 156 -17.21 8.41 -3.08
CA ALA A 156 -17.89 7.93 -4.29
C ALA A 156 -17.11 6.80 -4.96
N LEU A 157 -15.77 6.88 -5.00
CA LEU A 157 -14.91 5.81 -5.52
C LEU A 157 -15.02 4.54 -4.67
N ALA A 158 -15.01 4.67 -3.33
CA ALA A 158 -15.21 3.53 -2.44
C ALA A 158 -16.60 2.88 -2.64
N GLN A 159 -17.65 3.70 -2.74
CA GLN A 159 -19.01 3.25 -3.03
C GLN A 159 -19.12 2.55 -4.39
N ALA A 160 -18.42 3.03 -5.42
CA ALA A 160 -18.40 2.41 -6.74
C ALA A 160 -17.79 1.00 -6.67
N VAL A 161 -16.63 0.85 -6.03
CA VAL A 161 -16.01 -0.47 -5.81
C VAL A 161 -16.97 -1.41 -5.08
N TRP A 162 -17.54 -0.97 -3.96
CA TRP A 162 -18.52 -1.77 -3.22
C TRP A 162 -19.72 -2.18 -4.08
N THR A 163 -20.27 -1.24 -4.84
CA THR A 163 -21.45 -1.48 -5.68
C THR A 163 -21.17 -2.53 -6.75
N THR A 164 -20.01 -2.43 -7.40
CA THR A 164 -19.60 -3.46 -8.39
C THR A 164 -19.33 -4.81 -7.75
N GLN A 165 -18.77 -4.85 -6.54
CA GLN A 165 -18.54 -6.09 -5.78
C GLN A 165 -19.84 -6.70 -5.23
N ALA A 166 -20.85 -5.90 -4.92
CA ALA A 166 -22.16 -6.34 -4.46
C ALA A 166 -23.09 -6.75 -5.63
N SER A 167 -22.69 -6.49 -6.87
CA SER A 167 -23.51 -6.75 -8.04
C SER A 167 -23.85 -8.25 -8.17
N PRO A 168 -25.11 -8.62 -8.47
CA PRO A 168 -25.55 -10.02 -8.50
C PRO A 168 -24.75 -10.92 -9.44
N ASP A 169 -24.17 -10.37 -10.52
CA ASP A 169 -23.32 -11.10 -11.46
C ASP A 169 -22.02 -11.65 -10.84
N ARG A 170 -21.59 -11.13 -9.67
CA ARG A 170 -20.43 -11.63 -8.92
C ARG A 170 -20.78 -12.62 -7.81
N HIS A 171 -22.07 -12.87 -7.55
CA HIS A 171 -22.57 -13.74 -6.48
C HIS A 171 -23.38 -14.91 -7.04
N ASP A 172 -22.71 -16.03 -7.25
CA ASP A 172 -23.37 -17.30 -7.58
C ASP A 172 -23.61 -18.18 -6.33
N GLU A 173 -24.37 -19.27 -6.50
CA GLU A 173 -24.73 -20.18 -5.41
C GLU A 173 -23.59 -21.14 -5.01
N THR A 174 -22.48 -21.17 -5.75
CA THR A 174 -21.38 -22.08 -5.43
C THR A 174 -20.81 -21.73 -4.05
N CYS A 175 -20.57 -22.75 -3.21
CA CYS A 175 -20.17 -22.55 -1.80
C CYS A 175 -21.17 -21.73 -0.95
N ASN A 176 -22.47 -21.77 -1.29
CA ASN A 176 -23.54 -20.99 -0.65
C ASN A 176 -23.34 -19.46 -0.76
N GLY A 177 -22.71 -19.00 -1.83
CA GLY A 177 -22.41 -17.58 -2.05
C GLY A 177 -20.92 -17.25 -1.97
N GLY A 178 -20.65 -15.96 -1.80
CA GLY A 178 -19.29 -15.42 -1.69
C GLY A 178 -18.67 -15.08 -3.05
N LEU A 179 -17.79 -14.09 -3.03
CA LEU A 179 -17.05 -13.64 -4.21
C LEU A 179 -15.98 -14.63 -4.66
N ARG A 180 -15.84 -14.72 -5.99
CA ARG A 180 -14.70 -15.35 -6.65
C ARG A 180 -13.49 -14.43 -6.60
N TRP A 181 -12.30 -14.99 -6.78
CA TRP A 181 -11.08 -14.19 -6.82
C TRP A 181 -11.06 -13.21 -7.98
N GLN A 182 -11.16 -13.73 -9.19
CA GLN A 182 -11.11 -12.91 -10.38
C GLN A 182 -12.47 -12.29 -10.70
N VAL A 183 -12.47 -11.09 -11.28
CA VAL A 183 -13.69 -10.47 -11.84
C VAL A 183 -13.99 -11.03 -13.23
N PRO A 184 -13.05 -11.05 -14.21
CA PRO A 184 -13.32 -11.65 -15.50
C PRO A 184 -13.39 -13.17 -15.41
N PHE A 185 -14.43 -13.77 -15.98
CA PHE A 185 -14.62 -15.22 -15.99
C PHE A 185 -13.48 -15.98 -16.69
N SER A 186 -12.79 -15.31 -17.62
CA SER A 186 -11.68 -15.87 -18.40
C SER A 186 -10.34 -15.88 -17.66
N ASN A 187 -10.22 -15.19 -16.52
CA ASN A 187 -8.97 -15.11 -15.79
C ASN A 187 -8.69 -16.40 -15.01
N ALA A 188 -7.42 -16.81 -14.98
CA ALA A 188 -6.97 -17.92 -14.16
C ALA A 188 -7.27 -17.63 -12.69
N GLY A 189 -7.93 -18.56 -12.00
CA GLY A 189 -8.34 -18.39 -10.60
C GLY A 189 -9.79 -17.95 -10.40
N TYR A 190 -10.59 -17.72 -11.46
CA TYR A 190 -12.03 -17.46 -11.32
C TYR A 190 -12.80 -18.58 -10.59
N ASN A 191 -12.34 -19.82 -10.70
CA ASN A 191 -12.89 -20.97 -9.99
C ASN A 191 -12.56 -20.99 -8.48
N TYR A 192 -11.73 -20.07 -8.00
CA TYR A 192 -11.27 -20.01 -6.61
C TYR A 192 -12.02 -18.92 -5.83
N LYS A 193 -12.61 -19.29 -4.68
CA LYS A 193 -13.17 -18.35 -3.69
C LYS A 193 -12.23 -18.33 -2.48
N ASN A 194 -11.68 -17.16 -2.16
CA ASN A 194 -10.68 -17.01 -1.10
C ASN A 194 -11.11 -16.00 -0.02
N SER A 195 -10.47 -16.08 1.14
CA SER A 195 -10.82 -15.27 2.32
C SER A 195 -10.46 -13.79 2.16
N THR A 196 -9.39 -13.46 1.43
CA THR A 196 -8.91 -12.08 1.23
C THR A 196 -10.03 -11.23 0.65
N ILE A 197 -10.64 -11.69 -0.44
CA ILE A 197 -11.75 -10.98 -1.11
C ILE A 197 -12.94 -10.75 -0.17
N GLN A 198 -13.34 -11.78 0.60
CA GLN A 198 -14.47 -11.65 1.52
C GLN A 198 -14.17 -10.65 2.64
N THR A 199 -12.90 -10.55 3.03
CA THR A 199 -12.43 -9.68 4.10
C THR A 199 -12.35 -8.24 3.61
N ASP A 200 -11.80 -8.00 2.43
CA ASP A 200 -11.66 -6.65 1.85
C ASP A 200 -13.04 -6.02 1.62
N THR A 201 -13.98 -6.80 1.10
CA THR A 201 -15.37 -6.35 0.95
C THR A 201 -15.93 -5.99 2.33
N ARG A 202 -15.73 -6.84 3.36
CA ARG A 202 -16.30 -6.69 4.71
C ARG A 202 -15.65 -5.62 5.60
N GLN A 203 -14.34 -5.41 5.54
CA GLN A 203 -13.60 -4.71 6.60
C GLN A 203 -13.76 -3.19 6.58
N ASN A 204 -13.89 -2.58 5.40
CA ASN A 204 -13.94 -1.11 5.29
C ASN A 204 -15.15 -0.58 4.52
N LEU A 205 -15.72 -1.34 3.58
CA LEU A 205 -16.85 -0.87 2.78
C LEU A 205 -18.22 -1.03 3.46
N PHE A 206 -18.38 -1.90 4.46
CA PHE A 206 -19.66 -2.08 5.19
C PHE A 206 -19.72 -1.39 6.56
N ARG A 207 -18.63 -0.84 7.10
CA ARG A 207 -18.68 -0.25 8.44
C ARG A 207 -19.47 1.06 8.50
N HIS A 208 -19.68 1.70 7.36
CA HIS A 208 -20.23 3.06 7.28
C HIS A 208 -21.36 3.22 6.24
N VAL A 209 -21.84 2.12 5.66
CA VAL A 209 -22.99 2.06 4.73
C VAL A 209 -24.09 1.24 5.39
#